data_AF-A0A953A295-F1
#
_entry.id   AF-A0A953A295-F1
#
_cell.length_a   1.000
_cell.length_b   1.000
_cell.length_c   1.000
_cell.angle_alpha   90.00
_cell.angle_beta   90.00
_cell.angle_gamma   90.00
#
_symmetry.space_group_name_H-M   'P 1'
#
loop_
_entity.id
_entity.type
_entity.pdbx_description
1 polymer ?
#
loop_
_entity_poly.entity_id
_entity_poly.type
_entity_poly.pdbx_seq_one_letter_code
_entity_poly.pdbx_strand_id
1 'polypeptide(L)'
;METKNFKALFSAVAEQNGFTSAFGGWFADSPECIIALDLQKSNFGNYLELNLKIYVQGMFGNTYVKNKDLLKKSTGDVFTRPPDKFRDALDLGCPMDGQERERKLAALFAEFVVPIATRARTRSGLQVLGLEAKVFLLPAVENELKKSV
;
A
#
# COMPACT_ATOMS: atom_id res chain seq x y z
N MET A 1 -8.77 18.74 8.04
CA MET A 1 -7.71 18.29 8.98
C MET A 1 -6.35 18.63 8.40
N GLU A 2 -5.37 19.06 9.21
CA GLU A 2 -4.01 19.29 8.70
C GLU A 2 -3.29 17.97 8.34
N THR A 3 -2.44 18.02 7.32
CA THR A 3 -1.69 16.84 6.83
C THR A 3 -0.87 16.16 7.94
N LYS A 4 -0.29 16.92 8.87
CA LYS A 4 0.49 16.36 9.99
C LYS A 4 -0.37 15.50 10.91
N ASN A 5 -1.55 16.01 11.29
CA ASN A 5 -2.50 15.30 12.15
C ASN A 5 -3.05 14.06 11.45
N PHE A 6 -3.33 14.18 10.15
CA PHE A 6 -3.75 13.03 9.35
C PHE A 6 -2.68 11.93 9.31
N LYS A 7 -1.41 12.29 9.05
CA LYS A 7 -0.31 11.32 9.02
C LYS A 7 -0.11 10.61 10.36
N ALA A 8 -0.30 11.32 11.48
CA ALA A 8 -0.24 10.70 12.80
C ALA A 8 -1.35 9.65 12.99
N LEU A 9 -2.59 10.00 12.63
CA LEU A 9 -3.72 9.07 12.66
C LEU A 9 -3.49 7.86 11.74
N PHE A 10 -3.05 8.10 10.50
CA PHE A 10 -2.72 7.04 9.56
C PHE A 10 -1.62 6.12 10.10
N SER A 11 -0.58 6.68 10.74
CA SER A 11 0.50 5.88 11.34
C SER A 11 -0.01 4.96 12.42
N ALA A 12 -0.87 5.45 13.31
CA ALA A 12 -1.46 4.63 14.37
C ALA A 12 -2.26 3.45 13.79
N VAL A 13 -3.10 3.70 12.77
CA VAL A 13 -3.86 2.63 12.11
C VAL A 13 -2.94 1.65 11.37
N ALA A 14 -1.90 2.14 10.68
CA ALA A 14 -0.95 1.30 9.97
C ALA A 14 -0.16 0.39 10.92
N GLU A 15 0.30 0.93 12.04
CA GLU A 15 1.06 0.20 13.07
C GLU A 15 0.20 -0.87 13.76
N GLN A 16 -1.06 -0.58 14.06
CA GLN A 16 -2.02 -1.56 14.57
C GLN A 16 -2.25 -2.74 13.60
N ASN A 17 -2.03 -2.52 12.30
CA ASN A 17 -2.18 -3.53 11.25
C ASN A 17 -0.84 -4.13 10.80
N GLY A 18 0.22 -3.99 11.61
CA GLY A 18 1.49 -4.69 11.42
C GLY A 18 2.43 -4.03 10.40
N PHE A 19 2.26 -2.74 10.12
CA PHE A 19 3.23 -1.96 9.34
C PHE A 19 4.16 -1.16 10.26
N THR A 20 5.41 -1.01 9.87
CA THR A 20 6.39 -0.18 10.58
C THR A 20 6.63 1.11 9.81
N SER A 21 6.48 2.26 10.49
CA SER A 21 6.82 3.57 9.94
C SER A 21 8.33 3.71 9.75
N ALA A 22 8.77 3.98 8.53
CA ALA A 22 10.18 4.21 8.21
C ALA A 22 10.33 5.03 6.93
N PHE A 23 11.42 5.80 6.81
CA PHE A 23 11.80 6.53 5.57
C PHE A 23 10.71 7.43 4.95
N GLY A 24 9.70 7.84 5.72
CA GLY A 24 8.57 8.68 5.26
C GLY A 24 7.35 7.90 4.75
N GLY A 25 7.32 6.58 4.90
CA GLY A 25 6.18 5.71 4.58
C GLY A 25 6.04 4.58 5.60
N TRP A 26 5.25 3.55 5.26
CA TRP A 26 5.02 2.41 6.15
C TRP A 26 5.30 1.10 5.42
N PHE A 27 5.99 0.18 6.08
CA PHE A 27 6.46 -1.05 5.47
C PHE A 27 5.97 -2.27 6.22
N ALA A 28 5.58 -3.30 5.48
CA ALA A 28 5.47 -4.66 5.96
C ALA A 28 6.34 -5.54 5.07
N ASP A 29 7.10 -6.46 5.65
CA ASP A 29 8.01 -7.32 4.89
C ASP A 29 7.85 -8.79 5.24
N SER A 30 8.38 -9.59 4.33
CA SER A 30 8.43 -11.04 4.35
C SER A 30 9.71 -11.46 3.60
N PRO A 31 10.12 -12.73 3.69
CA PRO A 31 11.27 -13.22 2.94
C PRO A 31 11.14 -13.03 1.43
N GLU A 32 9.92 -13.05 0.89
CA GLU A 32 9.67 -12.96 -0.55
C GLU A 32 9.30 -11.55 -1.02
N CYS A 33 8.73 -10.70 -0.17
CA CYS A 33 8.15 -9.43 -0.60
C CYS A 33 8.33 -8.31 0.43
N ILE A 34 8.51 -7.08 -0.07
CA ILE A 34 8.41 -5.83 0.69
C ILE A 34 7.16 -5.10 0.21
N ILE A 35 6.28 -4.75 1.14
CA ILE A 35 5.06 -3.99 0.90
C ILE A 35 5.27 -2.60 1.50
N ALA A 36 5.06 -1.56 0.70
CA ALA A 36 5.19 -0.17 1.10
C ALA A 36 3.88 0.59 0.89
N LEU A 37 3.45 1.30 1.93
CA LEU A 37 2.39 2.29 1.90
C LEU A 37 3.02 3.67 1.76
N ASP A 38 2.65 4.37 0.71
CA ASP A 38 3.15 5.71 0.40
C ASP A 38 1.98 6.68 0.25
N LEU A 39 1.96 7.73 1.08
CA LEU A 39 0.97 8.80 1.00
C LEU A 39 1.50 9.94 0.15
N GLN A 40 0.93 10.09 -1.04
CA GLN A 40 1.29 11.13 -1.99
C GLN A 40 0.28 12.29 -1.90
N LYS A 41 0.77 13.52 -1.75
CA LYS A 41 -0.10 14.71 -1.80
C LYS A 41 -0.57 14.95 -3.24
N SER A 42 -1.88 15.14 -3.41
CA SER A 42 -2.41 15.56 -4.71
C SER A 42 -2.04 17.01 -5.01
N ASN A 43 -1.75 17.27 -6.28
CA ASN A 43 -1.57 18.63 -6.81
C ASN A 43 -2.91 19.30 -7.20
N PHE A 44 -4.02 18.54 -7.20
CA PHE A 44 -5.32 18.98 -7.71
C PHE A 44 -6.37 19.23 -6.62
N GLY A 45 -6.04 18.95 -5.36
CA GLY A 45 -6.98 19.15 -4.26
C GLY A 45 -6.39 18.83 -2.89
N ASN A 46 -7.17 19.10 -1.84
CA ASN A 46 -6.73 18.86 -0.48
C ASN A 46 -6.94 17.41 -0.03
N TYR A 47 -6.40 16.45 -0.79
CA TYR A 47 -6.47 15.02 -0.46
C TYR A 47 -5.11 14.35 -0.63
N LEU A 48 -5.00 13.13 -0.12
CA LEU A 48 -3.82 12.27 -0.26
C LEU A 48 -4.21 11.07 -1.12
N GLU A 49 -3.27 10.59 -1.94
CA GLU A 49 -3.38 9.30 -2.61
C GLU A 49 -2.61 8.27 -1.80
N LEU A 50 -3.24 7.12 -1.51
CA LEU A 50 -2.55 5.98 -0.93
C LEU A 50 -2.06 5.06 -2.04
N ASN A 51 -0.75 4.95 -2.18
CA ASN A 51 -0.08 4.03 -3.07
C ASN A 51 0.32 2.77 -2.28
N LEU A 52 -0.18 1.59 -2.70
CA LEU A 52 0.37 0.30 -2.27
C LEU A 52 1.40 -0.15 -3.32
N LYS A 53 2.67 -0.22 -2.91
CA LYS A 53 3.78 -0.68 -3.75
C LYS A 53 4.29 -2.00 -3.19
N ILE A 54 4.36 -3.03 -4.01
CA ILE A 54 4.85 -4.36 -3.60
C ILE A 54 6.08 -4.66 -4.45
N TYR A 55 7.16 -5.03 -3.78
CA TYR A 55 8.45 -5.37 -4.36
C TYR A 55 8.73 -6.84 -4.05
N VAL A 56 8.98 -7.64 -5.08
CA VAL A 56 9.14 -9.09 -4.96
C VAL A 56 10.61 -9.45 -5.10
N GLN A 57 11.16 -10.13 -4.11
CA GLN A 57 12.57 -10.53 -4.13
C GLN A 57 12.87 -11.45 -5.31
N GLY A 58 13.98 -11.20 -5.99
CA GLY A 58 14.42 -11.91 -7.19
C GLY A 58 13.62 -11.57 -8.45
N MET A 59 12.63 -10.67 -8.39
CA MET A 59 11.84 -10.25 -9.55
C MET A 59 12.74 -9.58 -10.59
N PHE A 60 12.85 -10.16 -11.78
CA PHE A 60 13.77 -9.73 -12.84
C PHE A 60 15.23 -9.63 -12.35
N GLY A 61 15.63 -10.49 -11.41
CA GLY A 61 16.98 -10.50 -10.82
C GLY A 61 17.24 -9.40 -9.79
N ASN A 62 16.21 -8.65 -9.35
CA ASN A 62 16.38 -7.58 -8.36
C ASN A 62 16.36 -8.11 -6.92
N THR A 63 17.18 -7.52 -6.06
CA THR A 63 17.09 -7.65 -4.60
C THR A 63 16.68 -6.31 -4.01
N TYR A 64 15.58 -6.31 -3.27
CA TYR A 64 15.01 -5.09 -2.71
C TYR A 64 15.34 -4.96 -1.23
N VAL A 65 15.63 -3.72 -0.79
CA VAL A 65 15.89 -3.36 0.61
C VAL A 65 15.05 -2.14 0.96
N LYS A 66 14.45 -2.14 2.15
CA LYS A 66 13.69 -0.99 2.66
C LYS A 66 14.61 0.22 2.78
N ASN A 67 14.38 1.25 1.98
CA ASN A 67 15.08 2.52 2.06
C ASN A 67 14.21 3.64 1.46
N LYS A 68 14.69 4.89 1.58
CA LYS A 68 13.99 6.07 1.08
C LYS A 68 13.83 6.07 -0.44
N ASP A 69 14.77 5.49 -1.18
CA ASP A 69 14.73 5.48 -2.64
C ASP A 69 13.71 4.49 -3.18
N LEU A 70 13.52 3.36 -2.49
CA LEU A 70 12.46 2.40 -2.76
C LEU A 70 11.09 3.07 -2.66
N LEU A 71 10.86 3.84 -1.59
CA LEU A 71 9.59 4.57 -1.40
C LEU A 71 9.35 5.63 -2.47
N LYS A 72 10.40 6.33 -2.92
CA LYS A 72 10.33 7.37 -3.97
C LYS A 72 10.02 6.83 -5.36
N LYS A 73 10.24 5.54 -5.63
CA LYS A 73 9.90 4.97 -6.94
C LYS A 73 8.41 5.19 -7.20
N SER A 74 8.07 5.52 -8.45
CA SER A 74 6.67 5.73 -8.86
C SER A 74 5.83 4.48 -8.65
N THR A 75 6.40 3.30 -8.90
CA THR A 75 5.73 2.00 -8.79
C THR A 75 6.58 0.96 -8.05
N GLY A 76 5.90 -0.10 -7.56
CA GLY A 76 6.53 -1.38 -7.23
C GLY A 76 6.51 -2.32 -8.43
N ASP A 77 6.92 -3.58 -8.23
CA ASP A 77 6.69 -4.65 -9.20
C ASP A 77 5.19 -4.90 -9.36
N VAL A 78 4.45 -4.81 -8.25
CA VAL A 78 2.99 -4.72 -8.23
C VAL A 78 2.59 -3.40 -7.59
N PHE A 79 1.61 -2.74 -8.18
CA PHE A 79 1.13 -1.43 -7.75
C PHE A 79 -0.39 -1.41 -7.73
N THR A 80 -0.98 -0.86 -6.66
CA THR A 80 -2.42 -0.67 -6.59
C THR A 80 -2.78 0.52 -5.71
N ARG A 81 -4.02 1.00 -5.86
CA ARG A 81 -4.61 2.09 -5.07
C ARG A 81 -5.98 1.67 -4.57
N PRO A 82 -6.43 2.19 -3.41
CA PRO A 82 -7.77 1.92 -2.93
C PRO A 82 -8.84 2.37 -3.95
N PRO A 83 -9.95 1.65 -4.08
CA PRO A 83 -11.11 2.10 -4.85
C PRO A 83 -11.70 3.41 -4.30
N ASP A 84 -12.42 4.14 -5.16
CA ASP A 84 -13.01 5.45 -4.86
C ASP A 84 -13.95 5.46 -3.64
N LYS A 85 -14.54 4.32 -3.24
CA LYS A 85 -15.35 4.23 -2.03
C LYS A 85 -14.62 4.63 -0.75
N PHE A 86 -13.28 4.59 -0.75
CA PHE A 86 -12.45 5.02 0.38
C PHE A 86 -11.91 6.45 0.26
N ARG A 87 -12.26 7.18 -0.80
CA ARG A 87 -11.73 8.52 -1.10
C ARG A 87 -11.88 9.48 0.07
N ASP A 88 -13.05 9.49 0.72
CA ASP A 88 -13.35 10.39 1.83
C ASP A 88 -12.37 10.23 3.01
N ALA A 89 -11.90 9.00 3.26
CA ALA A 89 -10.94 8.73 4.33
C ALA A 89 -9.63 9.51 4.10
N LEU A 90 -9.24 9.69 2.83
CA LEU A 90 -8.00 10.32 2.39
C LEU A 90 -8.19 11.80 1.98
N ASP A 91 -9.43 12.27 1.87
CA ASP A 91 -9.76 13.66 1.53
C ASP A 91 -9.74 14.54 2.79
N LEU A 92 -8.72 15.40 2.92
CA LEU A 92 -8.52 16.25 4.09
C LEU A 92 -9.46 17.47 4.11
N GLY A 93 -10.10 17.78 2.98
CA GLY A 93 -11.12 18.81 2.82
C GLY A 93 -12.53 18.31 3.07
N CYS A 94 -12.76 16.99 3.04
CA CYS A 94 -14.06 16.41 3.38
C CYS A 94 -14.43 16.73 4.85
N PRO A 95 -15.58 17.41 5.10
CA PRO A 95 -15.99 17.80 6.45
C PRO A 95 -16.42 16.56 7.24
N MET A 96 -15.58 16.16 8.19
CA MET A 96 -15.85 15.09 9.14
C MET A 96 -15.01 15.32 10.39
N ASP A 97 -15.48 14.80 11.53
CA ASP A 97 -14.68 14.80 12.76
C ASP A 97 -13.55 13.75 12.72
N GLY A 98 -12.68 13.79 13.72
CA GLY A 98 -11.54 12.90 13.82
C GLY A 98 -11.92 11.42 14.01
N GLN A 99 -12.99 11.14 14.76
CA GLN A 99 -13.42 9.77 15.06
C GLN A 99 -14.08 9.10 13.85
N GLU A 100 -14.88 9.85 13.09
CA GLU A 100 -15.43 9.40 11.81
C GLU A 100 -14.31 9.10 10.82
N ARG A 101 -13.30 9.97 10.75
CA ARG A 101 -12.13 9.73 9.89
C ARG A 101 -11.35 8.50 10.29
N GLU A 102 -11.13 8.30 11.59
CA GLU A 102 -10.48 7.10 12.12
C GLU A 102 -11.25 5.83 11.74
N ARG A 103 -12.57 5.82 11.90
CA ARG A 103 -13.44 4.69 11.49
C ARG A 103 -13.33 4.40 9.99
N LYS A 104 -13.34 5.44 9.15
CA LYS A 104 -13.17 5.29 7.69
C LYS A 104 -11.77 4.78 7.31
N LEU A 105 -10.73 5.21 8.02
CA LEU A 105 -9.37 4.68 7.84
C LEU A 105 -9.28 3.22 8.29
N ALA A 106 -9.88 2.85 9.42
CA ALA A 106 -9.94 1.47 9.87
C ALA A 106 -10.64 0.58 8.84
N ALA A 107 -11.75 1.04 8.25
CA ALA A 107 -12.44 0.33 7.17
C ALA A 107 -11.57 0.19 5.91
N LEU A 108 -10.86 1.25 5.49
CA LEU A 108 -9.88 1.19 4.39
C LEU A 108 -8.81 0.13 4.65
N PHE A 109 -8.29 0.05 5.88
CA PHE A 109 -7.30 -0.96 6.22
C PHE A 109 -7.89 -2.37 6.21
N ALA A 110 -9.00 -2.58 6.90
CA ALA A 110 -9.63 -3.89 7.05
C ALA A 110 -10.11 -4.48 5.71
N GLU A 111 -10.68 -3.65 4.84
CA GLU A 111 -11.31 -4.11 3.59
C GLU A 111 -10.36 -4.12 2.38
N PHE A 112 -9.30 -3.31 2.39
CA PHE A 112 -8.41 -3.15 1.23
C PHE A 112 -6.95 -3.42 1.56
N VAL A 113 -6.35 -2.67 2.48
CA VAL A 113 -4.91 -2.74 2.73
C VAL A 113 -4.50 -4.10 3.30
N VAL A 114 -5.16 -4.57 4.36
CA VAL A 114 -4.81 -5.81 5.06
C VAL A 114 -5.03 -7.05 4.19
N PRO A 115 -6.17 -7.23 3.49
CA PRO A 115 -6.36 -8.40 2.64
C PRO A 115 -5.31 -8.53 1.54
N ILE A 116 -4.90 -7.41 0.93
CA ILE A 116 -3.84 -7.38 -0.09
C ILE A 116 -2.49 -7.64 0.57
N ALA A 117 -2.14 -6.88 1.62
CA ALA A 117 -0.83 -6.96 2.26
C ALA A 117 -0.54 -8.35 2.84
N THR A 118 -1.53 -9.02 3.45
CA THR A 118 -1.35 -10.37 4.01
C THR A 118 -1.00 -11.38 2.92
N ARG A 119 -1.70 -11.35 1.79
CA ARG A 119 -1.45 -12.30 0.68
C ARG A 119 -0.21 -11.94 -0.13
N ALA A 120 0.07 -10.65 -0.26
CA ALA A 120 1.25 -10.12 -0.94
C ALA A 120 2.58 -10.43 -0.22
N ARG A 121 2.57 -11.16 0.90
CA ARG A 121 3.79 -11.66 1.56
C ARG A 121 4.46 -12.82 0.82
N THR A 122 3.79 -13.40 -0.19
CA THR A 122 4.31 -14.55 -0.95
C THR A 122 4.03 -14.35 -2.43
N ARG A 123 4.86 -14.94 -3.30
CA ARG A 123 4.65 -14.94 -4.75
C ARG A 123 3.36 -15.65 -5.14
N SER A 124 3.07 -16.79 -4.50
CA SER A 124 1.82 -17.51 -4.73
C SER A 124 0.60 -16.67 -4.32
N GLY A 125 0.66 -15.98 -3.19
CA GLY A 125 -0.41 -15.08 -2.77
C GLY A 125 -0.62 -13.92 -3.74
N LEU A 126 0.44 -13.36 -4.34
CA LEU A 126 0.33 -12.37 -5.42
C LEU A 126 -0.34 -12.94 -6.68
N GLN A 127 0.00 -14.16 -7.08
CA GLN A 127 -0.65 -14.82 -8.21
C GLN A 127 -2.16 -14.94 -7.98
N VAL A 128 -2.58 -15.37 -6.78
CA VAL A 128 -4.02 -15.51 -6.50
C VAL A 128 -4.71 -14.14 -6.42
N LEU A 129 -4.06 -13.11 -5.86
CA LEU A 129 -4.59 -11.73 -5.90
C LEU A 129 -4.79 -11.24 -7.35
N GLY A 130 -3.90 -11.62 -8.27
CA GLY A 130 -4.03 -11.34 -9.70
C GLY A 130 -5.21 -12.07 -10.33
N LEU A 131 -5.36 -13.38 -10.05
CA LEU A 131 -6.47 -14.19 -10.55
C LEU A 131 -7.84 -13.68 -10.09
N GLU A 132 -7.93 -13.18 -8.85
CA GLU A 132 -9.15 -12.58 -8.30
C GLU A 132 -9.38 -11.12 -8.72
N ALA A 133 -8.52 -10.57 -9.60
CA ALA A 133 -8.52 -9.18 -10.03
C ALA A 133 -8.49 -8.16 -8.86
N LYS A 134 -7.90 -8.55 -7.72
CA LYS A 134 -7.70 -7.67 -6.56
C LYS A 134 -6.48 -6.76 -6.74
N VAL A 135 -5.51 -7.22 -7.52
CA VAL A 135 -4.39 -6.42 -8.00
C VAL A 135 -4.23 -6.68 -9.50
N PHE A 136 -3.82 -5.65 -10.24
CA PHE A 136 -3.47 -5.84 -11.63
C PHE A 136 -2.01 -6.28 -11.73
N LEU A 137 -1.76 -7.44 -12.34
CA LEU A 137 -0.43 -7.93 -12.64
C LEU A 137 -0.13 -7.65 -14.10
N LEU A 138 0.96 -6.93 -14.38
CA LEU A 138 1.46 -6.79 -15.74
C LEU A 138 1.87 -8.18 -16.26
N PRO A 139 1.69 -8.50 -17.56
CA PRO A 139 2.00 -9.82 -18.10
C PRO A 139 3.44 -10.28 -17.81
N ALA A 140 4.40 -9.34 -17.84
CA ALA A 140 5.79 -9.64 -17.50
C ALA A 140 5.95 -10.08 -16.04
N VAL A 141 5.27 -9.40 -15.11
CA VAL A 141 5.29 -9.71 -13.67
C VAL A 141 4.59 -11.04 -13.42
N GLU A 142 3.43 -11.28 -14.04
CA GLU A 142 2.72 -12.55 -13.92
C GLU A 142 3.58 -13.74 -14.40
N ASN A 143 4.26 -13.59 -15.54
CA ASN A 143 5.16 -14.60 -16.07
C ASN A 143 6.35 -14.84 -15.12
N GLU A 144 6.94 -13.77 -14.59
CA GLU A 144 8.09 -13.88 -13.68
C GLU A 144 7.72 -14.50 -12.33
N LEU A 145 6.50 -14.25 -11.82
CA LEU A 145 5.98 -14.93 -10.63
C LEU A 145 5.85 -16.45 -10.84
N LYS A 146 5.60 -16.92 -12.07
CA LYS A 146 5.43 -18.36 -12.38
C LYS A 146 6.76 -19.11 -12.55
N LYS A 147 7.85 -18.42 -12.86
CA LYS A 147 9.17 -19.04 -13.12
C LYS A 147 9.88 -19.54 -11.86
N SER A 148 9.44 -19.13 -10.68
CA SER A 148 10.09 -19.47 -9.42
C SER A 148 9.40 -20.64 -8.73
N VAL A 149 9.66 -21.84 -9.25
CA VAL A 149 9.51 -23.13 -8.57
C VAL A 149 10.82 -23.89 -8.71
#